data_AF-A0A9D4GD80-F1
#
_entry.id   AF-A0A9D4GD80-F1
#
_cell.length_a   1.000
_cell.length_b   1.000
_cell.length_c   1.000
_cell.angle_alpha   90.00
_cell.angle_beta   90.00
_cell.angle_gamma   90.00
#
_symmetry.space_group_name_H-M   'P 1'
#
loop_
_entity.id
_entity.type
_entity.pdbx_description
1 polymer ?
#
loop_
_entity_poly.entity_id
_entity_poly.type
_entity_poly.pdbx_seq_one_letter_code
_entity_poly.pdbx_strand_id
1 'polypeptide(L)'
;MHDDILDGLPLYNVITKSIHASRVVVFVLSNGPRDSLEWKIAAHMTNEESNHRRKPMSVALFYNSDTTVGLPEELQLLRRDAFIDYPVNGSEQEITAFWEDFITKLNTI
;
A
#
# COMPACT_ATOMS: atom_id res chain seq x y z
N MET A 1 -6.60 -10.98 -19.58
CA MET A 1 -6.20 -10.55 -18.23
C MET A 1 -6.20 -11.80 -17.38
N HIS A 2 -5.09 -12.14 -16.73
CA HIS A 2 -5.12 -13.16 -15.69
C HIS A 2 -5.46 -12.42 -14.40
N ASP A 3 -6.56 -12.81 -13.78
CA ASP A 3 -6.87 -12.35 -12.44
C ASP A 3 -5.84 -12.98 -11.51
N ASP A 4 -5.06 -12.15 -10.80
CA ASP A 4 -4.11 -12.60 -9.77
C ASP A 4 -4.83 -13.18 -8.53
N ILE A 5 -6.16 -13.20 -8.56
CA ILE A 5 -7.01 -13.84 -7.56
C ILE A 5 -7.03 -15.34 -7.84
N LEU A 6 -6.27 -16.09 -7.05
CA LEU A 6 -6.24 -17.55 -7.13
C LEU A 6 -7.51 -18.13 -6.50
N ASP A 7 -8.47 -18.52 -7.35
CA ASP A 7 -9.71 -19.18 -6.94
C ASP A 7 -9.45 -20.42 -6.08
N GLY A 8 -10.24 -20.58 -5.02
CA GLY A 8 -10.17 -21.73 -4.11
C GLY A 8 -9.11 -21.65 -3.01
N LEU A 9 -8.30 -20.58 -2.94
CA LEU A 9 -7.43 -20.33 -1.80
C LEU A 9 -8.13 -19.45 -0.75
N PRO A 10 -7.90 -19.72 0.56
CA PRO A 10 -8.25 -18.76 1.61
C PRO A 10 -7.61 -17.41 1.32
N LEU A 11 -8.36 -16.32 1.51
CA LEU A 11 -7.93 -14.94 1.24
C LEU A 11 -6.58 -14.60 1.92
N TYR A 12 -6.34 -15.14 3.11
CA TYR A 12 -5.06 -15.06 3.82
C TYR A 12 -3.87 -15.57 2.99
N ASN A 13 -4.02 -16.71 2.31
CA ASN A 13 -2.97 -17.30 1.48
C ASN A 13 -2.72 -16.46 0.23
N VAL A 14 -3.77 -15.84 -0.33
CA VAL A 14 -3.65 -14.92 -1.47
C VAL A 14 -2.82 -13.71 -1.05
N ILE A 15 -3.21 -13.03 0.03
CA ILE A 15 -2.49 -11.85 0.56
C ILE A 15 -1.01 -12.18 0.83
N THR A 16 -0.76 -13.28 1.55
CA THR A 16 0.60 -13.67 1.94
C THR A 16 1.47 -13.98 0.72
N LYS A 17 0.96 -14.75 -0.25
CA LYS A 17 1.69 -15.06 -1.49
C LYS A 17 1.99 -13.81 -2.31
N SER A 18 1.03 -12.90 -2.43
CA SER A 18 1.21 -11.62 -3.13
C SER A 18 2.30 -10.77 -2.47
N ILE A 19 2.35 -10.72 -1.15
CA ILE A 19 3.40 -9.98 -0.40
C ILE A 19 4.77 -10.62 -0.64
N HIS A 20 4.91 -11.95 -0.52
CA HIS A 20 6.18 -12.62 -0.77
C HIS A 20 6.67 -12.46 -2.22
N ALA A 21 5.76 -12.44 -3.20
CA ALA A 21 6.13 -12.25 -4.60
C ALA A 21 6.47 -10.79 -4.95
N SER A 22 6.09 -9.84 -4.10
CA SER A 22 6.21 -8.41 -4.38
C SER A 22 7.53 -7.81 -3.85
N ARG A 23 8.06 -6.82 -4.57
CA ARG A 23 9.16 -5.97 -4.10
C ARG A 23 8.64 -4.88 -3.17
N VAL A 24 7.50 -4.28 -3.55
CA VAL A 24 6.83 -3.20 -2.83
C VAL A 24 5.35 -3.52 -2.75
N VAL A 25 4.74 -3.22 -1.60
CA VAL A 25 3.33 -3.34 -1.28
C VAL A 25 2.76 -1.92 -1.16
N VAL A 26 1.71 -1.63 -1.93
CA VAL A 26 1.06 -0.31 -1.93
C VAL A 26 -0.26 -0.42 -1.18
N PHE A 27 -0.38 0.33 -0.08
CA PHE A 27 -1.62 0.48 0.67
C PHE A 27 -2.37 1.69 0.15
N VAL A 28 -3.50 1.46 -0.52
CA VAL A 28 -4.37 2.54 -1.01
C VAL A 28 -5.38 2.91 0.08
N LEU A 29 -5.17 4.06 0.69
CA LEU A 29 -6.00 4.61 1.76
C LEU A 29 -7.09 5.47 1.12
N SER A 30 -8.35 5.16 1.41
CA SER A 30 -9.50 5.99 1.01
C SER A 30 -10.38 6.30 2.22
N ASN A 31 -11.45 7.06 2.03
CA ASN A 31 -12.45 7.32 3.08
C ASN A 31 -13.32 6.09 3.42
N GLY A 32 -12.95 4.90 2.94
CA GLY A 32 -13.62 3.64 3.28
C GLY A 32 -13.32 3.16 4.69
N PRO A 33 -14.06 2.13 5.16
CA PRO A 33 -13.83 1.52 6.46
C PRO A 33 -12.41 0.91 6.52
N ARG A 34 -11.65 1.30 7.54
CA ARG A 34 -10.23 0.92 7.74
C ARG A 34 -10.05 -0.26 8.73
N ASP A 35 -11.15 -0.90 9.12
CA ASP A 35 -11.17 -1.98 10.14
C ASP A 35 -11.38 -3.38 9.52
N SER A 36 -10.98 -3.58 8.27
CA SER A 36 -11.11 -4.90 7.65
C SER A 36 -10.01 -5.86 8.15
N LEU A 37 -10.38 -7.11 8.35
CA LEU A 37 -9.45 -8.17 8.77
C LEU A 37 -8.32 -8.35 7.74
N GLU A 38 -8.66 -8.23 6.46
CA GLU A 38 -7.75 -8.29 5.33
C GLU A 38 -6.67 -7.22 5.40
N TRP A 39 -7.06 -5.99 5.79
CA TRP A 39 -6.13 -4.88 5.92
C TRP A 39 -5.12 -5.13 7.03
N LYS A 40 -5.59 -5.61 8.18
CA LYS A 40 -4.73 -5.94 9.33
C LYS A 40 -3.75 -7.06 9.00
N ILE A 41 -4.22 -8.10 8.31
CA ILE A 41 -3.38 -9.20 7.83
C ILE A 41 -2.32 -8.67 6.84
N ALA A 42 -2.72 -7.88 5.86
CA ALA A 42 -1.79 -7.34 4.85
C ALA A 42 -0.72 -6.44 5.48
N ALA A 43 -1.12 -5.55 6.40
CA ALA A 43 -0.20 -4.67 7.14
C ALA A 43 0.80 -5.48 7.98
N HIS A 44 0.31 -6.44 8.78
CA HIS A 44 1.16 -7.29 9.61
C HIS A 44 2.16 -8.10 8.77
N MET A 45 1.70 -8.80 7.74
CA MET A 45 2.55 -9.62 6.89
C MET A 45 3.58 -8.81 6.12
N THR A 46 3.23 -7.60 5.67
CA THR A 46 4.17 -6.70 5.00
C THR A 46 5.27 -6.25 5.95
N ASN A 47 4.95 -5.97 7.22
CA ASN A 47 5.94 -5.60 8.23
C ASN A 47 6.87 -6.77 8.56
N GLU A 48 6.32 -7.97 8.73
CA GLU A 48 7.12 -9.19 8.94
C GLU A 48 8.08 -9.44 7.77
N GLU A 49 7.59 -9.34 6.53
CA GLU A 49 8.42 -9.53 5.34
C GLU A 49 9.48 -8.44 5.19
N SER A 50 9.13 -7.18 5.47
CA SER A 50 10.07 -6.05 5.47
C SER A 50 11.19 -6.27 6.49
N ASN A 51 10.86 -6.73 7.70
CA ASN A 51 11.82 -7.07 8.74
C ASN A 51 12.69 -8.27 8.34
N HIS A 52 12.09 -9.32 7.79
CA HIS A 52 12.79 -10.50 7.30
C HIS A 52 13.82 -10.14 6.22
N ARG A 53 13.43 -9.31 5.24
CA ARG A 53 14.32 -8.84 4.16
C ARG A 53 15.26 -7.71 4.59
N ARG A 54 15.06 -7.13 5.77
CA ARG A 54 15.75 -5.93 6.27
C ARG A 54 15.70 -4.77 5.28
N LYS A 55 14.57 -4.62 4.59
CA LYS A 55 14.35 -3.58 3.59
C LYS A 55 12.93 -3.04 3.70
N PRO A 56 12.71 -1.72 3.55
CA PRO A 56 11.36 -1.19 3.45
C PRO A 56 10.66 -1.84 2.26
N MET A 57 9.36 -2.11 2.40
CA MET A 57 8.58 -2.78 1.36
C MET A 57 7.21 -2.14 1.15
N SER A 58 6.95 -0.99 1.75
CA SER A 58 5.59 -0.46 1.85
C SER A 58 5.51 1.00 1.47
N VAL A 59 4.44 1.35 0.77
CA VAL A 59 4.07 2.72 0.39
C VAL A 59 2.60 2.94 0.75
N ALA A 60 2.30 4.09 1.35
CA ALA A 60 0.92 4.51 1.59
C ALA A 60 0.50 5.53 0.53
N LEU A 61 -0.55 5.21 -0.22
CA LEU A 61 -1.16 6.09 -1.21
C LEU A 61 -2.49 6.62 -0.66
N PHE A 62 -2.57 7.92 -0.41
CA PHE A 62 -3.78 8.58 0.08
C PHE A 62 -4.65 8.99 -1.11
N TYR A 63 -5.77 8.29 -1.30
CA TYR A 63 -6.75 8.55 -2.33
C TYR A 63 -8.00 9.19 -1.72
N ASN A 64 -8.13 10.51 -1.89
CA ASN A 64 -9.24 11.28 -1.35
C ASN A 64 -9.43 11.10 0.17
N SER A 65 -8.38 10.69 0.88
CA SER A 65 -8.42 10.39 2.30
C SER A 65 -7.81 11.53 3.09
N ASP A 66 -8.49 11.94 4.15
CA ASP A 66 -7.94 12.91 5.08
C ASP A 66 -6.72 12.31 5.80
N THR A 67 -5.54 12.90 5.56
CA THR A 67 -4.27 12.52 6.20
C THR A 67 -4.26 12.85 7.69
N THR A 68 -5.22 13.67 8.17
CA THR A 68 -5.39 13.99 9.59
C THR A 68 -6.15 12.91 10.36
N VAL A 69 -6.94 12.08 9.67
CA VAL A 69 -7.53 10.87 10.25
C VAL A 69 -6.41 9.85 10.36
N GLY A 70 -5.87 9.74 11.58
CA GLY A 70 -4.71 8.91 11.90
C GLY A 70 -4.70 7.56 11.20
N LEU A 71 -3.50 7.12 10.83
CA LEU A 71 -3.31 5.80 10.24
C LEU A 71 -3.79 4.73 11.22
N PRO A 72 -4.39 3.63 10.71
CA PRO A 72 -4.59 2.43 11.51
C PRO A 72 -3.30 2.07 12.25
N GLU A 73 -3.41 1.58 13.47
CA GLU A 73 -2.26 1.26 14.34
C GLU A 73 -1.26 0.36 13.63
N GLU A 74 -1.76 -0.56 12.82
CA GLU A 74 -1.00 -1.53 12.03
C GLU A 74 -0.13 -0.86 10.94
N LEU A 75 -0.49 0.36 10.51
CA LEU A 75 0.25 1.17 9.54
C LEU A 75 1.07 2.29 10.18
N GLN A 76 1.03 2.45 11.51
CA GLN A 76 1.90 3.42 12.19
C GLN A 76 3.39 3.04 12.09
N LEU A 77 3.68 1.78 11.79
CA LEU A 77 5.03 1.29 11.49
C LEU A 77 5.52 1.72 10.10
N LEU A 78 4.62 2.17 9.21
CA LEU A 78 5.02 2.80 7.97
C LEU A 78 5.73 4.12 8.27
N ARG A 79 6.96 4.24 7.78
CA ARG A 79 7.69 5.49 7.89
C ARG A 79 6.97 6.58 7.09
N ARG A 80 6.90 7.79 7.63
CA ARG A 80 6.20 8.93 6.99
C ARG A 80 6.77 9.31 5.62
N ASP A 81 8.03 9.00 5.35
CA ASP A 81 8.67 9.18 4.04
C ASP A 81 8.08 8.25 2.97
N ALA A 82 7.30 7.23 3.34
CA ALA A 82 6.62 6.31 2.42
C ALA A 82 5.23 6.80 1.97
N PHE A 83 4.80 8.02 2.34
CA PHE A 83 3.45 8.53 2.07
C PHE A 83 3.40 9.31 0.76
N ILE A 84 2.32 9.17 0.00
CA ILE A 84 2.09 9.90 -1.26
C ILE A 84 0.60 10.23 -1.35
N ASP A 85 0.28 11.48 -1.65
CA ASP A 85 -1.09 11.95 -1.84
C ASP A 85 -1.47 11.95 -3.33
N TYR A 86 -2.62 11.34 -3.65
CA TYR A 86 -3.15 11.37 -5.01
C TYR A 86 -3.89 12.70 -5.28
N PRO A 87 -3.59 13.42 -6.37
CA PRO A 87 -4.23 14.70 -6.68
C PRO A 87 -5.62 14.49 -7.30
N VAL A 88 -6.61 14.14 -6.45
CA VAL A 88 -7.99 13.80 -6.89
C VAL A 88 -8.64 14.89 -7.76
N ASN A 89 -8.38 16.16 -7.46
CA ASN A 89 -8.90 17.32 -8.20
C ASN A 89 -7.79 18.02 -9.01
N GLY A 90 -6.68 17.33 -9.28
CA GLY A 90 -5.57 17.87 -10.05
C GLY A 90 -5.91 18.00 -11.53
N SER A 91 -5.24 18.94 -12.18
CA SER A 91 -5.11 19.01 -13.62
C SER A 91 -4.44 17.75 -14.19
N GLU A 92 -4.58 17.52 -15.50
CA GLU A 92 -3.92 16.41 -16.21
C GLU A 92 -2.40 16.41 -16.01
N GLN A 93 -1.81 17.62 -15.93
CA GLN A 93 -0.38 17.82 -15.69
C GLN A 93 0.02 17.37 -14.28
N GLU A 94 -0.78 17.70 -13.26
CA GLU A 94 -0.54 17.28 -11.87
C GLU A 94 -0.69 15.76 -11.71
N ILE A 95 -1.68 15.15 -12.37
CA ILE A 95 -1.86 13.69 -12.37
C ILE A 95 -0.68 13.00 -13.06
N THR A 96 -0.20 13.55 -14.18
CA THR A 96 0.97 12.99 -14.90
C THR A 96 2.22 13.07 -14.03
N ALA A 97 2.50 14.23 -13.44
CA ALA A 97 3.63 14.44 -12.54
C ALA A 97 3.56 13.49 -11.32
N PHE A 98 2.36 13.30 -10.75
CA PHE A 98 2.15 12.34 -9.67
C PHE A 98 2.59 10.92 -10.06
N TRP A 99 2.24 10.44 -11.26
CA TRP A 99 2.60 9.08 -11.67
C TRP A 99 4.11 8.91 -11.89
N GLU A 100 4.78 9.94 -12.41
CA GLU A 100 6.24 9.96 -12.56
C GLU A 100 6.95 9.90 -11.20
N ASP A 101 6.49 10.71 -10.25
CA ASP A 101 7.01 10.71 -8.87
C ASP A 101 6.73 9.38 -8.16
N PHE A 102 5.52 8.83 -8.34
CA PHE A 102 5.11 7.55 -7.77
C PHE A 102 6.01 6.41 -8.24
N ILE A 103 6.26 6.30 -9.54
CA ILE A 103 7.16 5.29 -10.12
C ILE A 103 8.58 5.46 -9.59
N THR A 104 9.08 6.70 -9.53
CA THR A 104 10.41 7.00 -9.00
C THR A 104 10.54 6.51 -7.56
N LYS A 105 9.55 6.80 -6.73
CA LYS A 105 9.51 6.37 -5.33
C LYS A 105 9.40 4.86 -5.16
N LEU A 106 8.63 4.19 -6.01
CA LEU A 106 8.60 2.73 -6.01
C LEU A 106 9.98 2.15 -6.32
N ASN A 107 10.82 2.79 -7.13
CA ASN A 107 12.15 2.29 -7.48
C ASN A 107 13.24 2.54 -6.43
N THR A 108 13.00 3.43 -5.45
CA THR A 108 13.97 3.76 -4.40
C THR A 108 13.83 2.92 -3.13
N ILE A 109 12.73 2.18 -2.99
CA ILE A 109 12.43 1.23 -1.91
C ILE A 109 13.07 -0.13 -2.18
#